data_AF-A0A117MJB4-F1
#
_entry.id   AF-A0A117MJB4-F1
#
_cell.length_a   1.000
_cell.length_b   1.000
_cell.length_c   1.000
_cell.angle_alpha   90.00
_cell.angle_beta   90.00
_cell.angle_gamma   90.00
#
_symmetry.space_group_name_H-M   'P 1'
#
loop_
_entity.id
_entity.type
_entity.pdbx_description
1 polymer ?
#
loop_
_entity_poly.entity_id
_entity_poly.type
_entity_poly.pdbx_seq_one_letter_code
_entity_poly.pdbx_strand_id
1 'polypeptide(L)' 'MSTQKLSNVKLADMREFLKKCGCKCIGMSGGHEKWTRSDLLRPIIIQTHIDPVPEFIV' A
#
# COMPACT_ATOMS: atom_id res chain seq x y z
N MET A 1 -21.80 -12.54 -6.10
CA MET A 1 -20.38 -12.73 -5.77
C MET A 1 -20.10 -12.01 -4.47
N SER A 2 -19.99 -12.74 -3.37
CA SER A 2 -19.67 -12.17 -2.07
C SER A 2 -18.18 -11.85 -2.06
N THR A 3 -17.83 -10.59 -2.33
CA THR A 3 -16.46 -10.08 -2.19
C THR A 3 -16.07 -10.21 -0.72
N GLN A 4 -15.27 -11.23 -0.42
CA GLN A 4 -14.78 -11.49 0.93
C GLN A 4 -13.85 -10.35 1.33
N LYS A 5 -14.37 -9.36 2.04
CA LYS A 5 -13.60 -8.20 2.44
C LYS A 5 -12.41 -8.62 3.30
N LEU A 6 -11.19 -8.51 2.79
CA LEU A 6 -9.95 -8.47 3.57
C LEU A 6 -9.88 -7.17 4.39
N SER A 7 -10.85 -6.95 5.28
CA SER A 7 -10.97 -5.75 6.12
C SER A 7 -9.92 -5.62 7.23
N ASN A 8 -8.79 -6.33 7.16
CA ASN A 8 -7.89 -6.48 8.32
C ASN A 8 -6.45 -5.97 8.12
N VAL A 9 -6.08 -5.47 6.94
CA VAL A 9 -4.73 -4.92 6.75
C VAL A 9 -4.76 -3.44 7.09
N LYS A 10 -4.25 -3.10 8.28
CA LYS A 10 -4.06 -1.70 8.66
C LYS A 10 -3.04 -1.06 7.74
N LEU A 11 -3.20 0.23 7.49
CA LEU A 11 -2.24 1.03 6.74
C LEU A 11 -0.82 0.90 7.32
N ALA A 12 -0.72 0.83 8.65
CA ALA A 12 0.55 0.62 9.34
C ALA A 12 1.21 -0.72 9.00
N ASP A 13 0.44 -1.81 9.00
CA ASP A 13 0.94 -3.16 8.68
C ASP A 13 1.40 -3.22 7.22
N MET A 14 0.65 -2.61 6.30
CA MET A 14 1.03 -2.55 4.89
C MET A 14 2.33 -1.76 4.67
N ARG A 15 2.50 -0.63 5.36
CA ARG A 15 3.75 0.16 5.31
C ARG A 15 4.93 -0.64 5.84
N GLU A 16 4.75 -1.36 6.95
CA GLU A 16 5.81 -2.21 7.51
C GLU A 16 6.16 -3.36 6.56
N PHE A 17 5.15 -4.01 5.97
CA PHE A 17 5.33 -5.04 4.96
C PHE A 17 6.12 -4.53 3.75
N LEU A 18 5.74 -3.37 3.19
CA LEU A 18 6.46 -2.77 2.06
C LEU A 18 7.92 -2.46 2.40
N LYS A 19 8.20 -1.96 3.61
CA LYS A 19 9.57 -1.77 4.08
C LYS A 19 10.33 -3.10 4.18
N LYS A 20 9.72 -4.15 4.74
CA LYS A 20 10.32 -5.49 4.84
C LYS A 20 10.57 -6.12 3.46
N CYS A 21 9.71 -5.85 2.48
CA CYS A 21 9.92 -6.24 1.09
C CYS A 21 11.00 -5.42 0.37
N GLY A 22 11.61 -4.42 1.02
CA GLY A 22 12.63 -3.56 0.42
C GLY A 22 12.08 -2.46 -0.48
N CYS A 23 10.77 -2.20 -0.44
CA CYS A 23 10.18 -1.06 -1.12
C CYS A 23 10.54 0.23 -0.39
N LYS A 24 10.81 1.29 -1.15
CA LYS A 24 11.11 2.63 -0.66
C LYS A 24 9.94 3.55 -0.97
N CYS A 25 9.54 4.35 0.01
CA CYS A 25 8.62 5.46 -0.23
C CYS A 25 9.40 6.59 -0.91
N ILE A 26 9.03 6.92 -2.14
CA ILE A 26 9.71 7.94 -2.97
C ILE A 26 9.00 9.30 -2.95
N GLY A 27 7.82 9.38 -2.32
CA GLY A 27 7.11 10.63 -2.17
C GLY A 27 5.70 10.47 -1.65
N MET A 28 5.18 11.57 -1.14
CA MET A 28 3.78 11.70 -0.73
C MET A 28 3.18 12.92 -1.42
N SER A 29 2.04 12.77 -2.09
CA SER A 29 1.34 13.87 -2.73
C SER A 29 -0.17 13.74 -2.52
N GLY A 30 -0.80 14.77 -1.98
CA GLY A 30 -2.26 14.83 -1.81
C GLY A 30 -2.85 13.62 -1.08
N GLY A 31 -2.18 13.12 -0.03
CA GLY A 31 -2.64 11.94 0.71
C GLY A 31 -2.40 10.60 0.02
N HIS A 32 -1.55 10.56 -1.02
CA HIS A 32 -1.08 9.34 -1.66
C HIS A 32 0.41 9.13 -1.40
N GLU A 33 0.78 7.98 -0.86
CA GLU A 33 2.15 7.49 -0.76
C GLU A 33 2.52 6.69 -1.99
N LYS A 34 3.70 6.99 -2.54
CA LYS A 34 4.26 6.29 -3.67
C LYS A 34 5.40 5.40 -3.21
N TRP A 35 5.20 4.09 -3.31
CA TRP A 35 6.18 3.07 -2.95
C TRP A 35 6.74 2.42 -4.21
N THR A 36 8.05 2.25 -4.28
CA THR A 36 8.72 1.61 -5.42
C THR A 36 9.88 0.73 -4.97
N ARG A 37 10.27 -0.20 -5.84
CA ARG A 37 11.43 -1.07 -5.71
C ARG A 37 12.04 -1.20 -7.10
N SER A 38 13.35 -1.44 -7.18
CA SER A 38 14.09 -1.42 -8.46
C SER A 38 13.57 -2.42 -9.51
N ASP A 39 12.92 -3.49 -9.06
CA ASP A 39 12.31 -4.56 -9.86
C ASP A 39 10.82 -4.35 -10.15
N LEU A 40 10.19 -3.31 -9.58
CA LEU A 40 8.77 -3.01 -9.83
C LEU A 40 8.62 -2.09 -11.05
N LEU A 41 7.94 -2.59 -12.09
CA LEU A 41 7.60 -1.82 -13.28
C LEU A 41 6.57 -0.71 -13.00
N ARG A 42 5.75 -0.88 -11.95
CA ARG A 42 4.73 0.07 -11.53
C ARG A 42 4.88 0.36 -10.03
N PRO A 43 4.86 1.63 -9.62
CA PRO A 43 4.85 1.99 -8.20
C PRO A 43 3.54 1.58 -7.53
N ILE A 44 3.65 1.15 -6.27
CA ILE A 44 2.51 0.84 -5.40
C ILE A 44 2.02 2.17 -4.80
N ILE A 45 0.76 2.49 -5.01
CA ILE A 45 0.14 3.73 -4.51
C ILE A 45 -0.77 3.38 -3.34
N ILE A 46 -0.53 3.99 -2.19
CA ILE A 46 -1.33 3.80 -0.99
C ILE A 46 -1.93 5.15 -0.57
N GLN A 47 -3.20 5.16 -0.18
CA GLN A 47 -3.83 6.36 0.35
C GLN A 47 -3.62 6.44 1.87
N THR A 48 -3.14 7.59 2.37
CA THR A 48 -2.83 7.78 3.79
C THR A 48 -4.05 7.93 4.68
N HIS A 49 -5.21 8.21 4.09
CA HIS A 49 -6.47 8.48 4.77
C HIS A 49 -7.47 7.33 4.64
N ILE A 50 -7.08 6.24 3.98
CA ILE A 50 -7.91 5.04 3.83
C ILE A 50 -7.31 3.95 4.72
N ASP A 51 -8.04 3.60 5.78
CA ASP A 51 -7.73 2.49 6.69
C ASP A 51 -9.03 1.71 6.96
N PRO A 52 -9.05 0.38 6.76
CA PRO A 52 -7.98 -0.50 6.27
C PRO A 52 -7.67 -0.32 4.78
N VAL A 53 -6.49 -0.78 4.34
CA VAL A 53 -6.06 -0.68 2.93
C VAL A 53 -7.05 -1.43 2.03
N PRO A 54 -7.50 -0.82 0.91
CA PRO A 54 -8.40 -1.48 -0.03
C PRO A 54 -7.81 -2.77 -0.61
N GLU A 55 -8.67 -3.77 -0.81
CA GLU A 55 -8.26 -5.12 -1.23
C GLU A 55 -7.59 -5.17 -2.59
N PHE A 56 -7.93 -4.27 -3.52
CA PHE A 56 -7.32 -4.25 -4.85
C PHE A 56 -5.84 -3.82 -4.85
N ILE A 57 -5.33 -3.38 -3.70
CA ILE A 57 -3.92 -3.01 -3.49
C ILE A 57 -3.10 -4.22 -2.98
N VAL A 58 -3.76 -5.22 -2.38
CA VAL A 58 -3.16 -6.44 -1.80
C VAL A 58 -3.14 -7.56 -2.84
#